data_AF-A0A150GYV6-F1
#
_entry.id   AF-A0A150GYV6-F1
#
_cell.length_a   1.000
_cell.length_b   1.000
_cell.length_c   1.000
_cell.angle_alpha   90.00
_cell.angle_beta   90.00
_cell.angle_gamma   90.00
#
_symmetry.space_group_name_H-M   'P 1'
#
loop_
_entity.id
_entity.type
_entity.pdbx_description
1 polymer ?
#
loop_
_entity_poly.entity_id
_entity_poly.type
_entity_poly.pdbx_seq_one_letter_code
_entity_poly.pdbx_strand_id
1 'polypeptide(L)'
;MADTSADLKKGCRVRLSGLSVAVLNGAEGCIVGPPDQESGRHPVKLLRPPEAVAAFPAGVKVKPVNLERVAEVVPSTAKPASSTRKPKNKQQQQMGGMMDPASWAVGLPPAQQAEWFVDCYRMRVDDDYAWGGCNLHGLYDPDATSDSIVADFLVFCKLAAAHRVVPARWDWGACLAQAAGLLGYAFEKADAKDKYGGENVFSAFMGGRSLRATAEVVYGTSCMAGAMGGDDEELAAIQDQVGSMPLGQLLSHRPELFSDVGGAAAWKRLRSGLQRA
;
A
#
# COMPACT_ATOMS: atom_id res chain seq x y z
N MET A 1 11.22 -31.59 -18.15
CA MET A 1 10.90 -30.79 -16.95
C MET A 1 10.51 -29.42 -17.45
N ALA A 2 9.30 -28.95 -17.17
CA ALA A 2 8.88 -27.61 -17.60
C ALA A 2 9.78 -26.59 -16.90
N ASP A 3 10.36 -25.68 -17.67
CA ASP A 3 11.24 -24.64 -17.17
C ASP A 3 10.42 -23.61 -16.37
N THR A 4 10.27 -23.86 -15.07
CA THR A 4 9.56 -22.97 -14.15
C THR A 4 10.32 -21.68 -13.88
N SER A 5 11.53 -21.51 -14.43
CA SER A 5 12.34 -20.29 -14.28
C SER A 5 11.74 -19.08 -15.01
N ALA A 6 10.86 -19.28 -16.00
CA ALA A 6 10.43 -18.22 -16.90
C ALA A 6 9.51 -17.16 -16.25
N ASP A 7 8.91 -17.43 -15.10
CA ASP A 7 7.87 -16.58 -14.49
C ASP A 7 8.32 -15.76 -13.26
N LEU A 8 9.63 -15.73 -12.96
CA LEU A 8 10.14 -14.95 -11.83
C LEU A 8 10.32 -13.47 -12.21
N LYS A 9 9.45 -12.61 -11.68
CA LYS A 9 9.46 -11.15 -11.91
C LYS A 9 9.57 -10.35 -10.61
N LYS A 10 9.88 -9.06 -10.72
CA LYS A 10 9.81 -8.12 -9.58
C LYS A 10 8.44 -8.22 -8.91
N GLY A 11 8.42 -8.24 -7.58
CA GLY A 11 7.21 -8.44 -6.75
C GLY A 11 6.87 -9.90 -6.45
N CYS A 12 7.48 -10.88 -7.13
CA CYS A 12 7.23 -12.28 -6.80
C CYS A 12 7.76 -12.62 -5.40
N ARG A 13 6.89 -13.19 -4.56
CA ARG A 13 7.29 -13.90 -3.35
C ARG A 13 7.93 -15.24 -3.67
N VAL A 14 9.07 -15.48 -3.04
CA VAL A 14 9.90 -16.66 -3.29
C VAL A 14 10.42 -17.24 -1.99
N ARG A 15 10.62 -18.56 -1.98
CA ARG A 15 11.32 -19.31 -0.94
C ARG A 15 12.66 -19.75 -1.50
N LEU A 16 13.69 -19.53 -0.71
CA LEU A 16 15.06 -19.84 -1.08
C LEU A 16 15.39 -21.29 -0.71
N SER A 17 16.08 -22.00 -1.59
CA SER A 17 16.50 -23.38 -1.33
C SER A 17 17.79 -23.72 -2.09
N GLY A 18 18.51 -24.77 -1.66
CA GLY A 18 19.74 -25.24 -2.30
C GLY A 18 20.92 -24.27 -2.22
N LEU A 19 20.95 -23.40 -1.22
CA LEU A 19 22.03 -22.43 -0.99
C LEU A 19 23.10 -23.01 -0.05
N SER A 20 24.36 -22.61 -0.21
CA SER A 20 25.45 -23.01 0.69
C SER A 20 25.33 -22.39 2.08
N VAL A 21 24.65 -21.24 2.19
CA VAL A 21 24.42 -20.53 3.45
C VAL A 21 23.16 -21.10 4.09
N ALA A 22 23.34 -21.88 5.16
CA ALA A 22 22.25 -22.63 5.80
C ALA A 22 21.07 -21.75 6.23
N VAL A 23 21.33 -20.57 6.81
CA VAL A 23 20.27 -19.66 7.31
C VAL A 23 19.35 -19.13 6.20
N LEU A 24 19.78 -19.18 4.93
CA LEU A 24 18.96 -18.75 3.79
C LEU A 24 18.05 -19.86 3.25
N ASN A 25 18.33 -21.13 3.56
CA ASN A 25 17.48 -22.23 3.08
C ASN A 25 16.16 -22.26 3.85
N GLY A 26 15.05 -22.19 3.13
CA GLY A 26 13.71 -22.04 3.69
C GLY A 26 13.32 -20.58 3.98
N ALA A 27 14.25 -19.63 3.87
CA ALA A 27 13.93 -18.22 4.00
C ALA A 27 12.99 -17.79 2.87
N GLU A 28 12.06 -16.90 3.17
CA GLU A 28 11.17 -16.31 2.20
C GLU A 28 11.52 -14.85 1.98
N GLY A 29 11.41 -14.42 0.73
CA GLY A 29 11.76 -13.09 0.30
C GLY A 29 10.90 -12.62 -0.87
N CYS A 30 11.22 -11.44 -1.36
CA CYS A 30 10.58 -10.85 -2.53
C CYS A 30 11.62 -10.38 -3.54
N ILE A 31 11.38 -10.67 -4.83
CA ILE A 31 12.24 -10.20 -5.91
C ILE A 31 12.04 -8.69 -6.05
N VAL A 32 13.09 -7.90 -5.83
CA VAL A 32 13.00 -6.42 -5.82
C VAL A 32 13.39 -5.77 -7.14
N GLY A 33 13.93 -6.53 -8.09
CA GLY A 33 14.41 -5.99 -9.36
C GLY A 33 14.59 -7.05 -10.44
N PRO A 34 14.99 -6.63 -11.65
CA PRO A 34 15.34 -7.56 -12.73
C PRO A 34 16.57 -8.40 -12.34
N PRO A 35 16.75 -9.57 -12.98
CA PRO A 35 17.96 -10.35 -12.79
C PRO A 35 19.19 -9.55 -13.24
N ASP A 36 20.27 -9.69 -12.47
CA ASP A 36 21.58 -9.14 -12.76
C ASP A 36 22.10 -9.69 -14.11
N GLN A 37 22.48 -8.80 -15.04
CA GLN A 37 22.80 -9.18 -16.42
C GLN A 37 23.99 -10.14 -16.53
N GLU A 38 24.96 -10.03 -15.62
CA GLU A 38 26.17 -10.83 -15.64
C GLU A 38 25.96 -12.21 -14.99
N SER A 39 25.32 -12.23 -13.82
CA SER A 39 25.18 -13.46 -13.02
C SER A 39 23.86 -14.20 -13.23
N GLY A 40 22.87 -13.56 -13.85
CA GLY A 40 21.50 -14.06 -13.99
C GLY A 40 20.75 -14.21 -12.65
N ARG A 41 21.29 -13.64 -11.56
CA ARG A 41 20.73 -13.77 -10.22
C ARG A 41 19.68 -12.69 -9.97
N HIS A 42 18.56 -13.07 -9.36
CA HIS A 42 17.55 -12.12 -8.91
C HIS A 42 17.96 -11.51 -7.57
N PRO A 43 17.85 -10.18 -7.41
CA PRO A 43 17.95 -9.55 -6.10
C PRO A 43 16.67 -9.84 -5.30
N VAL A 44 16.85 -10.45 -4.13
CA VAL A 44 15.76 -10.86 -3.24
C VAL A 44 15.91 -10.18 -1.88
N LYS A 45 14.91 -9.38 -1.49
CA LYS A 45 14.80 -8.82 -0.13
C LYS A 45 14.17 -9.88 0.77
N LEU A 46 14.85 -10.25 1.85
CA LEU A 46 14.37 -11.27 2.78
C LEU A 46 13.26 -10.70 3.65
N LEU A 47 12.22 -11.50 3.88
CA LEU A 47 11.07 -11.16 4.71
C LEU A 47 11.04 -12.01 5.98
N ARG A 48 11.49 -13.27 5.92
CA ARG A 48 11.53 -14.21 7.05
C ARG A 48 12.50 -15.37 6.78
N PRO A 49 13.03 -16.04 7.81
CA PRO A 49 12.85 -15.74 9.23
C PRO A 49 13.74 -14.55 9.67
N PRO A 50 13.49 -13.94 10.85
CA PRO A 50 14.20 -12.74 11.30
C PRO A 50 15.72 -12.90 11.34
N GLU A 51 16.23 -14.11 11.62
CA GLU A 51 17.67 -14.40 11.64
C GLU A 51 18.30 -14.24 10.26
N ALA A 52 17.59 -14.64 9.20
CA ALA A 52 18.04 -14.46 7.83
C ALA A 52 18.02 -12.98 7.42
N VAL A 53 16.98 -12.24 7.83
CA VAL A 53 16.86 -10.79 7.60
C VAL A 53 17.99 -10.03 8.32
N ALA A 54 18.26 -10.37 9.57
CA ALA A 54 19.33 -9.75 10.35
C ALA A 54 20.73 -10.06 9.81
N ALA A 55 20.95 -11.29 9.31
CA ALA A 55 22.23 -11.68 8.71
C ALA A 55 22.46 -11.04 7.34
N PHE A 56 21.40 -10.73 6.59
CA PHE A 56 21.47 -10.16 5.25
C PHE A 56 20.47 -9.00 5.07
N PRO A 57 20.69 -7.86 5.77
CA PRO A 57 19.73 -6.76 5.81
C PRO A 57 19.55 -6.08 4.44
N ALA A 58 20.56 -6.13 3.57
CA ALA A 58 20.50 -5.62 2.20
C ALA A 58 19.87 -6.60 1.19
N GLY A 59 19.42 -7.77 1.64
CA GLY A 59 18.95 -8.86 0.78
C GLY A 59 20.09 -9.69 0.16
N VAL A 60 19.74 -10.56 -0.78
CA VAL A 60 20.65 -11.54 -1.38
C VAL A 60 20.41 -11.68 -2.88
N LYS A 61 21.47 -11.96 -3.65
CA LYS A 61 21.36 -12.28 -5.09
C LYS A 61 21.32 -13.80 -5.29
N VAL A 62 20.20 -14.32 -5.77
CA VAL A 62 19.92 -15.76 -5.83
C VAL A 62 19.65 -16.21 -7.27
N LYS A 63 20.21 -17.36 -7.67
CA LYS A 63 19.95 -17.93 -9.01
C LYS A 63 18.49 -18.39 -9.10
N PRO A 64 17.85 -18.34 -10.29
CA PRO A 64 16.47 -18.80 -10.46
C PRO A 64 16.22 -20.23 -9.96
N VAL A 65 17.17 -21.15 -10.17
CA VAL A 65 17.09 -22.55 -9.71
C VAL A 65 16.99 -22.70 -8.18
N ASN A 66 17.38 -21.67 -7.42
CA ASN A 66 17.34 -21.63 -5.97
C ASN A 66 16.11 -20.87 -5.44
N LEU A 67 15.16 -20.50 -6.32
CA LEU A 67 13.95 -19.77 -5.98
C LEU A 67 12.72 -20.60 -6.30
N GLU A 68 11.95 -20.92 -5.28
CA GLU A 68 10.64 -21.52 -5.41
C GLU A 68 9.57 -20.43 -5.25
N ARG A 69 8.68 -20.27 -6.21
CA ARG A 69 7.58 -19.29 -6.07
C ARG A 69 6.65 -19.74 -4.94
N VAL A 70 6.49 -18.89 -3.93
CA VAL A 70 5.52 -19.14 -2.86
C VAL A 70 4.18 -18.68 -3.38
N ALA A 71 3.21 -19.61 -3.48
CA ALA A 71 1.83 -19.23 -3.74
C ALA A 71 1.42 -18.22 -2.67
N GLU A 72 0.92 -17.06 -3.10
CA GLU A 72 0.35 -16.10 -2.17
C GLU A 72 -0.68 -16.83 -1.34
N VAL A 73 -0.55 -16.75 -0.02
CA VAL A 73 -1.53 -17.32 0.89
C VAL A 73 -2.78 -16.47 0.72
N VAL A 74 -3.60 -16.79 -0.29
CA VAL A 74 -4.97 -16.30 -0.37
C VAL A 74 -5.63 -16.85 0.89
N PRO A 75 -6.05 -15.99 1.84
CA PRO A 75 -6.72 -16.46 3.03
C PRO A 75 -7.92 -17.29 2.57
N SER A 76 -7.91 -18.59 2.88
CA SER A 76 -8.98 -19.49 2.49
C SER A 76 -10.25 -19.08 3.22
N THR A 77 -11.10 -18.28 2.57
CA THR A 77 -12.46 -18.00 3.02
C THR A 77 -13.40 -19.15 2.63
N ALA A 78 -12.94 -20.40 2.68
CA ALA A 78 -13.72 -21.55 2.26
C ALA A 78 -14.93 -21.78 3.20
N LYS A 79 -16.07 -21.19 2.81
CA LYS A 79 -17.41 -21.70 3.17
C LYS A 79 -17.61 -23.09 2.54
N PRO A 80 -18.35 -23.99 3.20
CA PRO A 80 -18.67 -25.30 2.64
C PRO A 80 -19.52 -25.15 1.37
N ALA A 81 -19.12 -25.89 0.34
CA ALA A 81 -19.73 -25.88 -0.97
C ALA A 81 -21.17 -26.38 -0.94
N SER A 82 -22.08 -25.59 -1.48
CA SER A 82 -23.39 -26.03 -1.96
C SER A 82 -23.80 -25.17 -3.16
N SER A 83 -24.32 -25.85 -4.18
CA SER A 83 -25.23 -25.33 -5.21
C SER A 83 -24.63 -24.85 -6.55
N THR A 84 -24.86 -25.71 -7.55
CA THR A 84 -25.16 -25.46 -8.97
C THR A 84 -24.98 -24.04 -9.53
N ARG A 85 -24.03 -23.92 -10.48
CA ARG A 85 -23.82 -22.74 -11.34
C ARG A 85 -25.03 -22.51 -12.26
N LYS A 86 -25.76 -21.41 -12.02
CA LYS A 86 -26.56 -20.70 -13.05
C LYS A 86 -25.70 -19.64 -13.74
N PRO A 87 -25.98 -19.30 -15.02
CA PRO A 87 -25.25 -18.26 -15.74
C PRO A 87 -25.41 -16.90 -15.05
N LYS A 88 -24.28 -16.22 -14.81
CA LYS A 88 -24.21 -14.95 -14.06
C LYS A 88 -24.81 -13.82 -14.89
N ASN A 89 -25.93 -13.31 -14.39
CA ASN A 89 -26.61 -12.12 -14.83
C ASN A 89 -25.75 -10.88 -14.48
N LYS A 90 -25.54 -9.95 -15.42
CA LYS A 90 -24.80 -8.68 -15.25
C LYS A 90 -25.47 -7.68 -14.28
N GLN A 91 -26.40 -8.12 -13.44
CA GLN A 91 -27.20 -7.28 -12.55
C GLN A 91 -26.66 -7.15 -11.12
N GLN A 92 -25.58 -7.85 -10.76
CA GLN A 92 -25.02 -7.78 -9.40
C GLN A 92 -24.18 -6.51 -9.13
N GLN A 93 -24.01 -5.62 -10.12
CA GLN A 93 -23.40 -4.29 -9.95
C GLN A 93 -24.39 -3.17 -9.58
N GLN A 94 -25.70 -3.44 -9.49
CA GLN A 94 -26.72 -2.39 -9.27
C GLN A 94 -27.32 -2.32 -7.85
N MET A 95 -26.84 -3.12 -6.89
CA MET A 95 -27.32 -3.10 -5.49
C MET A 95 -26.43 -2.26 -4.56
N GLY A 96 -25.33 -1.67 -5.05
CA GLY A 96 -24.57 -0.67 -4.32
C GLY A 96 -25.27 0.68 -4.39
N GLY A 97 -26.34 0.86 -3.62
CA GLY A 97 -26.78 2.21 -3.27
C GLY A 97 -25.57 2.93 -2.68
N MET A 98 -25.01 3.86 -3.46
CA MET A 98 -23.71 4.49 -3.21
C MET A 98 -23.73 5.07 -1.80
N MET A 99 -23.11 4.36 -0.85
CA MET A 99 -22.72 5.01 0.39
C MET A 99 -21.82 6.17 -0.01
N ASP A 100 -22.11 7.35 0.54
CA ASP A 100 -21.26 8.52 0.37
C ASP A 100 -19.81 8.12 0.68
N PRO A 101 -18.85 8.31 -0.26
CA PRO A 101 -17.44 8.00 -0.04
C PRO A 101 -16.87 8.66 1.23
N ALA A 102 -17.43 9.79 1.66
CA ALA A 102 -17.03 10.51 2.87
C ALA A 102 -17.74 10.03 4.15
N SER A 103 -18.58 9.00 4.09
CA SER A 103 -19.37 8.51 5.23
C SER A 103 -18.54 8.00 6.42
N TRP A 104 -17.28 7.60 6.19
CA TRP A 104 -16.35 7.17 7.25
C TRP A 104 -16.14 8.25 8.33
N ALA A 105 -16.25 9.53 7.95
CA ALA A 105 -16.00 10.68 8.82
C ALA A 105 -17.20 11.02 9.72
N VAL A 106 -18.39 10.50 9.42
CA VAL A 106 -19.63 10.83 10.14
C VAL A 106 -19.48 10.48 11.62
N GLY A 107 -19.66 11.46 12.50
CA GLY A 107 -19.57 11.27 13.96
C GLY A 107 -18.16 11.27 14.53
N LEU A 108 -17.11 11.50 13.73
CA LEU A 108 -15.76 11.76 14.22
C LEU A 108 -15.55 13.28 14.38
N PRO A 109 -14.91 13.76 15.47
CA PRO A 109 -14.47 15.15 15.56
C PRO A 109 -13.32 15.43 14.55
N PRO A 110 -13.13 16.68 14.09
CA PRO A 110 -12.16 17.01 13.03
C PRO A 110 -10.74 16.46 13.25
N ALA A 111 -10.22 16.53 14.48
CA ALA A 111 -8.89 16.00 14.80
C ALA A 111 -8.80 14.47 14.63
N GLN A 112 -9.84 13.72 15.02
CA GLN A 112 -9.89 12.28 14.81
C GLN A 112 -10.12 11.92 13.34
N GLN A 113 -10.82 12.78 12.57
CA GLN A 113 -10.94 12.54 11.13
C GLN A 113 -9.58 12.65 10.43
N ALA A 114 -8.80 13.69 10.74
CA ALA A 114 -7.44 13.87 10.25
C ALA A 114 -6.54 12.69 10.59
N GLU A 115 -6.58 12.25 11.85
CA GLU A 115 -5.80 11.10 12.32
C GLU A 115 -6.22 9.80 11.62
N TRP A 116 -7.52 9.51 11.58
CA TRP A 116 -8.07 8.34 10.89
C TRP A 116 -7.65 8.29 9.43
N PHE A 117 -7.71 9.43 8.72
CA PHE A 117 -7.32 9.52 7.32
C PHE A 117 -5.83 9.21 7.09
N VAL A 118 -4.95 9.68 7.97
CA VAL A 118 -3.52 9.35 7.89
C VAL A 118 -3.28 7.87 8.22
N ASP A 119 -3.99 7.32 9.20
CA ASP A 119 -3.89 5.90 9.54
C ASP A 119 -4.46 5.00 8.42
N CYS A 120 -5.45 5.44 7.66
CA CYS A 120 -5.90 4.75 6.44
C CYS A 120 -4.75 4.59 5.44
N TYR A 121 -3.99 5.67 5.19
CA TYR A 121 -2.82 5.61 4.34
C TYR A 121 -1.77 4.66 4.92
N ARG A 122 -1.36 4.85 6.18
CA ARG A 122 -0.29 4.05 6.80
C ARG A 122 -0.61 2.56 6.79
N MET A 123 -1.86 2.19 7.08
CA MET A 123 -2.31 0.80 7.02
C MET A 123 -2.38 0.27 5.59
N ARG A 124 -2.71 1.12 4.60
CA ARG A 124 -2.68 0.72 3.19
C ARG A 124 -1.26 0.42 2.72
N VAL A 125 -0.27 1.22 3.13
CA VAL A 125 1.14 0.92 2.81
C VAL A 125 1.57 -0.42 3.43
N ASP A 126 1.14 -0.73 4.66
CA ASP A 126 1.38 -2.04 5.29
C ASP A 126 0.70 -3.19 4.55
N ASP A 127 -0.58 -3.02 4.17
CA ASP A 127 -1.34 -4.01 3.41
C ASP A 127 -0.72 -4.25 2.01
N ASP A 128 -0.27 -3.20 1.32
CA ASP A 128 0.38 -3.30 0.01
C ASP A 128 1.75 -4.01 0.10
N TYR A 129 2.48 -3.82 1.20
CA TYR A 129 3.67 -4.60 1.53
C TYR A 129 3.35 -6.07 1.82
N ALA A 130 2.37 -6.34 2.69
CA ALA A 130 2.07 -7.67 3.19
C ALA A 130 1.31 -8.55 2.18
N TRP A 131 0.37 -7.97 1.44
CA TRP A 131 -0.61 -8.65 0.58
C TRP A 131 -0.63 -8.14 -0.86
N GLY A 132 -0.15 -6.92 -1.13
CA GLY A 132 -0.08 -6.33 -2.47
C GLY A 132 1.06 -6.84 -3.36
N GLY A 133 1.53 -8.08 -3.15
CA GLY A 133 2.65 -8.64 -3.91
C GLY A 133 3.99 -7.94 -3.63
N CYS A 134 4.23 -7.52 -2.38
CA CYS A 134 5.37 -6.71 -1.98
C CYS A 134 5.47 -5.40 -2.76
N ASN A 135 4.36 -4.69 -2.93
CA ASN A 135 4.43 -3.34 -3.44
C ASN A 135 5.15 -2.47 -2.39
N LEU A 136 6.44 -2.21 -2.60
CA LEU A 136 7.28 -1.44 -1.69
C LEU A 136 7.15 0.04 -2.02
N HIS A 137 6.45 0.79 -1.17
CA HIS A 137 6.30 2.24 -1.25
C HIS A 137 6.18 2.84 0.15
N GLY A 138 6.06 4.16 0.24
CA GLY A 138 5.97 4.87 1.51
C GLY A 138 7.11 4.49 2.47
N LEU A 139 6.78 4.11 3.71
CA LEU A 139 7.75 3.74 4.74
C LEU A 139 8.42 2.36 4.50
N TYR A 140 7.85 1.51 3.65
CA TYR A 140 8.34 0.14 3.43
C TYR A 140 9.32 0.02 2.25
N ASP A 141 9.45 1.09 1.46
CA ASP A 141 10.50 1.21 0.45
C ASP A 141 11.88 1.29 1.13
N PRO A 142 12.83 0.36 0.85
CA PRO A 142 14.17 0.41 1.44
C PRO A 142 14.95 1.68 1.10
N ASP A 143 14.62 2.34 -0.02
CA ASP A 143 15.25 3.58 -0.46
C ASP A 143 14.40 4.80 -0.08
N ALA A 144 13.42 4.64 0.83
CA ALA A 144 12.56 5.71 1.27
C ALA A 144 13.35 6.87 1.88
N THR A 145 13.02 8.07 1.43
CA THR A 145 13.44 9.33 2.03
C THR A 145 12.20 10.05 2.58
N SER A 146 12.39 11.05 3.45
CA SER A 146 11.26 11.88 3.88
C SER A 146 10.51 12.50 2.68
N ASP A 147 11.24 12.83 1.60
CA ASP A 147 10.63 13.39 0.39
C ASP A 147 9.81 12.36 -0.39
N SER A 148 10.27 11.11 -0.51
CA SER A 148 9.51 10.06 -1.22
C SER A 148 8.28 9.62 -0.42
N ILE A 149 8.36 9.55 0.92
CA ILE A 149 7.20 9.25 1.78
C ILE A 149 6.13 10.35 1.64
N VAL A 150 6.54 11.63 1.64
CA VAL A 150 5.59 12.74 1.47
C VAL A 150 5.01 12.77 0.06
N ALA A 151 5.79 12.44 -0.96
CA ALA A 151 5.31 12.32 -2.34
C ALA A 151 4.28 11.17 -2.50
N ASP A 152 4.52 10.02 -1.88
CA ASP A 152 3.58 8.90 -1.88
C ASP A 152 2.26 9.27 -1.16
N PHE A 153 2.36 9.95 -0.02
CA PHE A 153 1.18 10.47 0.69
C PHE A 153 0.41 11.54 -0.12
N LEU A 154 1.11 12.32 -0.96
CA LEU A 154 0.47 13.26 -1.90
C LEU A 154 -0.40 12.54 -2.92
N VAL A 155 0.06 11.41 -3.47
CA VAL A 155 -0.74 10.56 -4.38
C VAL A 155 -2.04 10.12 -3.68
N PHE A 156 -1.95 9.64 -2.44
CA PHE A 156 -3.12 9.25 -1.65
C PHE A 156 -4.11 10.41 -1.44
N CYS A 157 -3.61 11.59 -1.08
CA CYS A 157 -4.43 12.78 -0.86
C CYS A 157 -5.12 13.25 -2.14
N LYS A 158 -4.43 13.19 -3.28
CA LYS A 158 -4.95 13.54 -4.60
C LYS A 158 -6.10 12.63 -5.02
N LEU A 159 -5.91 11.32 -4.87
CA LEU A 159 -6.95 10.34 -5.14
C LEU A 159 -8.15 10.52 -4.21
N ALA A 160 -7.92 10.79 -2.92
CA ALA A 160 -9.00 11.02 -1.98
C ALA A 160 -9.84 12.27 -2.33
N ALA A 161 -9.20 13.33 -2.83
CA ALA A 161 -9.90 14.51 -3.33
C ALA A 161 -10.68 14.21 -4.62
N ALA A 162 -10.06 13.51 -5.58
CA ALA A 162 -10.67 13.14 -6.85
C ALA A 162 -11.90 12.24 -6.67
N HIS A 163 -11.79 11.23 -5.81
CA HIS A 163 -12.86 10.29 -5.48
C HIS A 163 -13.85 10.82 -4.42
N ARG A 164 -13.69 12.08 -3.98
CA ARG A 164 -14.55 12.74 -2.98
C ARG A 164 -14.66 11.96 -1.66
N VAL A 165 -13.58 11.30 -1.26
CA VAL A 165 -13.51 10.53 -0.01
C VAL A 165 -13.39 11.45 1.20
N VAL A 166 -12.87 12.66 1.02
CA VAL A 166 -12.82 13.66 2.10
C VAL A 166 -14.16 14.42 2.22
N PRO A 167 -14.62 14.73 3.45
CA PRO A 167 -15.82 15.54 3.67
C PRO A 167 -15.75 16.94 3.04
N ALA A 168 -16.90 17.55 2.74
CA ALA A 168 -16.96 18.87 2.11
C ALA A 168 -16.29 20.01 2.92
N ARG A 169 -16.20 19.89 4.25
CA ARG A 169 -15.55 20.88 5.14
C ARG A 169 -14.19 20.39 5.64
N TRP A 170 -13.45 19.70 4.79
CA TRP A 170 -12.16 19.13 5.13
C TRP A 170 -11.08 20.21 5.33
N ASP A 171 -10.31 20.07 6.41
CA ASP A 171 -9.16 20.92 6.71
C ASP A 171 -7.86 20.17 6.39
N TRP A 172 -7.35 20.39 5.17
CA TRP A 172 -6.07 19.83 4.75
C TRP A 172 -4.91 20.31 5.62
N GLY A 173 -4.96 21.53 6.16
CA GLY A 173 -3.91 22.05 7.02
C GLY A 173 -3.79 21.25 8.32
N ALA A 174 -4.93 20.96 8.96
CA ALA A 174 -5.00 20.11 10.15
C ALA A 174 -4.57 18.66 9.85
N CYS A 175 -5.02 18.10 8.72
CA CYS A 175 -4.61 16.77 8.26
C CYS A 175 -3.09 16.67 8.07
N LEU A 176 -2.49 17.63 7.37
CA LEU A 176 -1.04 17.63 7.09
C LEU A 176 -0.22 17.87 8.36
N ALA A 177 -0.74 18.61 9.33
CA ALA A 177 -0.11 18.75 10.65
C ALA A 177 -0.11 17.41 11.41
N GLN A 178 -1.23 16.68 11.39
CA GLN A 178 -1.31 15.34 11.97
C GLN A 178 -0.37 14.35 11.26
N ALA A 179 -0.32 14.40 9.94
CA ALA A 179 0.54 13.54 9.12
C ALA A 179 2.03 13.69 9.47
N ALA A 180 2.48 14.90 9.79
CA ALA A 180 3.88 15.16 10.15
C ALA A 180 4.35 14.35 11.38
N GLY A 181 3.45 14.00 12.29
CA GLY A 181 3.75 13.19 13.47
C GLY A 181 3.53 11.69 13.29
N LEU A 182 2.96 11.24 12.16
CA LEU A 182 2.53 9.85 11.98
C LEU A 182 3.20 9.13 10.79
N LEU A 183 3.49 9.84 9.69
CA LEU A 183 3.97 9.21 8.45
C LEU A 183 5.31 8.47 8.59
N GLY A 184 6.13 8.82 9.58
CA GLY A 184 7.41 8.16 9.85
C GLY A 184 7.29 6.81 10.57
N TYR A 185 6.08 6.39 10.93
CA TYR A 185 5.84 5.20 11.74
C TYR A 185 4.92 4.20 11.02
N ALA A 186 5.26 2.91 11.10
CA ALA A 186 4.40 1.83 10.61
C ALA A 186 3.05 1.82 11.35
N PHE A 187 1.99 1.35 10.72
CA PHE A 187 0.68 1.20 11.35
C PHE A 187 0.03 -0.09 10.86
N GLU A 188 0.17 -1.14 11.66
CA GLU A 188 -0.30 -2.46 11.34
C GLU A 188 -1.75 -2.66 11.81
N LYS A 189 -2.34 -3.78 11.40
CA LYS A 189 -3.67 -4.20 11.87
C LYS A 189 -3.76 -4.28 13.40
N ALA A 190 -2.68 -4.64 14.10
CA ALA A 190 -2.66 -4.72 15.55
C ALA A 190 -2.85 -3.33 16.19
N ASP A 191 -2.15 -2.32 15.66
CA ASP A 191 -2.27 -0.93 16.10
C ASP A 191 -3.68 -0.40 15.88
N ALA A 192 -4.29 -0.72 14.73
CA ALA A 192 -5.67 -0.33 14.43
C ALA A 192 -6.67 -0.93 15.44
N LYS A 193 -6.47 -2.18 15.84
CA LYS A 193 -7.32 -2.84 16.84
C LYS A 193 -7.18 -2.21 18.22
N ASP A 194 -5.95 -1.93 18.64
CA ASP A 194 -5.67 -1.30 19.93
C ASP A 194 -6.24 0.12 19.99
N LYS A 195 -5.99 0.92 18.95
CA LYS A 195 -6.41 2.33 18.88
C LYS A 195 -7.91 2.53 18.73
N TYR A 196 -8.58 1.71 17.91
CA TYR A 196 -9.99 1.93 17.53
C TYR A 196 -10.96 0.88 18.11
N GLY A 197 -10.48 -0.04 18.96
CA GLY A 197 -11.33 -1.06 19.60
C GLY A 197 -11.79 -2.17 18.66
N GLY A 198 -11.17 -2.29 17.48
CA GLY A 198 -11.44 -3.33 16.50
C GLY A 198 -11.38 -2.83 15.06
N GLU A 199 -10.67 -3.55 14.20
CA GLU A 199 -10.64 -3.30 12.75
C GLU A 199 -11.12 -4.56 12.02
N ASN A 200 -12.17 -4.39 11.22
CA ASN A 200 -12.72 -5.43 10.37
C ASN A 200 -13.23 -4.80 9.07
N VAL A 201 -12.79 -5.32 7.92
CA VAL A 201 -13.24 -4.88 6.59
C VAL A 201 -14.76 -4.98 6.47
N PHE A 202 -15.37 -5.97 7.13
CA PHE A 202 -16.82 -6.15 7.14
C PHE A 202 -17.58 -5.11 7.97
N SER A 203 -16.90 -4.32 8.80
CA SER A 203 -17.56 -3.23 9.55
C SER A 203 -18.23 -2.24 8.61
N ALA A 204 -17.60 -1.94 7.46
CA ALA A 204 -18.18 -1.07 6.44
C ALA A 204 -19.53 -1.60 5.91
N PHE A 205 -19.65 -2.91 5.68
CA PHE A 205 -20.89 -3.55 5.21
C PHE A 205 -22.02 -3.50 6.24
N MET A 206 -21.70 -3.36 7.52
CA MET A 206 -22.68 -3.25 8.61
C MET A 206 -22.91 -1.78 9.04
N GLY A 207 -22.49 -0.81 8.22
CA GLY A 207 -22.64 0.62 8.50
C GLY A 207 -21.63 1.19 9.50
N GLY A 208 -20.59 0.42 9.85
CA GLY A 208 -19.43 0.89 10.59
C GLY A 208 -18.36 1.51 9.69
N ARG A 209 -17.23 1.89 10.28
CA ARG A 209 -16.08 2.45 9.56
C ARG A 209 -14.91 1.46 9.56
N SER A 210 -14.20 1.38 8.43
CA SER A 210 -13.01 0.52 8.25
C SER A 210 -11.93 1.32 7.53
N LEU A 211 -10.72 1.31 8.10
CA LEU A 211 -9.55 1.96 7.51
C LEU A 211 -9.23 1.35 6.12
N ARG A 212 -9.32 0.02 5.98
CA ARG A 212 -9.08 -0.69 4.69
C ARG A 212 -10.11 -0.28 3.66
N ALA A 213 -11.39 -0.38 4.01
CA ALA A 213 -12.46 -0.02 3.09
C ALA A 213 -12.32 1.44 2.64
N THR A 214 -11.96 2.35 3.56
CA THR A 214 -11.71 3.76 3.21
C THR A 214 -10.54 3.88 2.24
N ALA A 215 -9.41 3.21 2.50
CA ALA A 215 -8.25 3.25 1.61
C ALA A 215 -8.51 2.61 0.24
N GLU A 216 -9.31 1.55 0.16
CA GLU A 216 -9.75 0.95 -1.12
C GLU A 216 -10.61 1.93 -1.92
N VAL A 217 -11.49 2.71 -1.27
CA VAL A 217 -12.25 3.77 -1.94
C VAL A 217 -11.33 4.90 -2.40
N VAL A 218 -10.31 5.27 -1.61
CA VAL A 218 -9.30 6.24 -2.05
C VAL A 218 -8.56 5.74 -3.28
N TYR A 219 -8.02 4.52 -3.26
CA TYR A 219 -7.23 3.99 -4.38
C TYR A 219 -8.05 3.44 -5.54
N GLY A 220 -9.39 3.37 -5.44
CA GLY A 220 -10.22 2.71 -6.44
C GLY A 220 -9.99 1.19 -6.59
N THR A 221 -9.07 0.62 -5.81
CA THR A 221 -8.55 -0.74 -5.98
C THR A 221 -8.37 -1.45 -4.64
N SER A 222 -8.55 -2.77 -4.65
CA SER A 222 -8.29 -3.61 -3.47
C SER A 222 -6.79 -3.84 -3.27
N CYS A 223 -6.37 -3.92 -2.00
CA CYS A 223 -5.00 -4.31 -1.64
C CYS A 223 -4.72 -5.82 -1.86
N MET A 224 -5.75 -6.64 -2.07
CA MET A 224 -5.57 -8.07 -2.35
C MET A 224 -5.28 -8.33 -3.82
N ALA A 225 -4.10 -8.87 -4.11
CA ALA A 225 -3.70 -9.29 -5.45
C ALA A 225 -4.72 -10.29 -6.05
N GLY A 226 -5.11 -10.06 -7.31
CA GLY A 226 -6.05 -10.94 -8.04
C GLY A 226 -7.53 -10.58 -7.89
N ALA A 227 -7.89 -9.59 -7.08
CA ALA A 227 -9.15 -8.88 -7.31
C ALA A 227 -9.05 -8.23 -8.71
N MET A 228 -10.06 -8.41 -9.57
CA MET A 228 -10.08 -7.86 -10.93
C MET A 228 -10.18 -6.33 -10.86
N GLY A 229 -9.08 -5.66 -10.51
CA GLY A 229 -8.90 -4.23 -10.65
C GLY A 229 -8.64 -3.93 -12.12
N GLY A 230 -9.40 -3.00 -12.69
CA GLY A 230 -9.03 -2.42 -13.98
C GLY A 230 -7.70 -1.68 -13.85
N ASP A 231 -7.04 -1.45 -14.98
CA ASP A 231 -5.94 -0.49 -15.03
C ASP A 231 -6.46 0.84 -14.48
N ASP A 232 -5.96 1.26 -13.32
CA ASP A 232 -6.33 2.52 -12.71
C ASP A 232 -5.51 3.64 -13.36
N GLU A 233 -5.99 4.06 -14.54
CA GLU A 233 -5.41 5.12 -15.35
C GLU A 233 -5.29 6.43 -14.55
N GLU A 234 -6.20 6.67 -13.60
CA GLU A 234 -6.18 7.86 -12.74
C GLU A 234 -5.04 7.79 -11.70
N LEU A 235 -4.87 6.65 -11.02
CA LEU A 235 -3.71 6.40 -10.17
C LEU A 235 -2.40 6.57 -10.95
N ALA A 236 -2.29 5.97 -12.13
CA ALA A 236 -1.09 6.06 -12.96
C ALA A 236 -0.80 7.52 -13.39
N ALA A 237 -1.83 8.28 -13.77
CA ALA A 237 -1.69 9.68 -14.15
C ALA A 237 -1.25 10.56 -12.97
N ILE A 238 -1.81 10.35 -11.77
CA ILE A 238 -1.41 11.08 -10.57
C ILE A 238 0.03 10.71 -10.17
N GLN A 239 0.37 9.42 -10.21
CA GLN A 239 1.73 8.94 -9.94
C GLN A 239 2.76 9.54 -10.91
N ASP A 240 2.45 9.63 -12.20
CA ASP A 240 3.33 10.27 -13.19
C ASP A 240 3.52 11.77 -12.90
N GLN A 241 2.42 12.48 -12.60
CA GLN A 241 2.49 13.89 -12.24
C GLN A 241 3.35 14.15 -11.00
N VAL A 242 3.18 13.35 -9.94
CA VAL A 242 3.91 13.46 -8.68
C VAL A 242 5.34 12.91 -8.80
N GLY A 243 5.56 11.89 -9.64
CA GLY A 243 6.87 11.26 -9.86
C GLY A 243 7.77 11.98 -10.85
N SER A 244 7.23 12.96 -11.60
CA SER A 244 7.95 13.67 -12.67
C SER A 244 9.21 14.42 -12.24
N MET A 245 9.34 14.81 -10.96
CA MET A 245 10.53 15.45 -10.40
C MET A 245 10.59 15.33 -8.87
N PRO A 246 11.74 15.58 -8.22
CA PRO A 246 11.84 15.56 -6.76
C PRO A 246 10.83 16.51 -6.07
N LEU A 247 10.28 16.10 -4.93
CA LEU A 247 9.23 16.84 -4.21
C LEU A 247 9.60 18.31 -3.93
N GLY A 248 10.86 18.58 -3.56
CA GLY A 248 11.34 19.95 -3.36
C GLY A 248 11.23 20.84 -4.61
N GLN A 249 11.43 20.26 -5.79
CA GLN A 249 11.25 20.94 -7.07
C GLN A 249 9.77 21.11 -7.41
N LEU A 250 8.91 20.09 -7.17
CA LEU A 250 7.45 20.21 -7.34
C LEU A 250 6.88 21.37 -6.51
N LEU A 251 7.25 21.46 -5.24
CA LEU A 251 6.78 22.51 -4.32
C LEU A 251 7.21 23.93 -4.73
N SER A 252 8.19 24.05 -5.63
CA SER A 252 8.73 25.33 -6.08
C SER A 252 8.27 25.69 -7.49
N HIS A 253 8.23 24.72 -8.41
CA HIS A 253 7.93 24.93 -9.83
C HIS A 253 6.49 24.60 -10.20
N ARG A 254 5.78 23.80 -9.39
CA ARG A 254 4.42 23.34 -9.64
C ARG A 254 3.50 23.51 -8.42
N PRO A 255 3.39 24.72 -7.84
CA PRO A 255 2.56 24.95 -6.65
C PRO A 255 1.06 24.65 -6.87
N GLU A 256 0.58 24.72 -8.12
CA GLU A 256 -0.78 24.36 -8.54
C GLU A 256 -1.09 22.88 -8.33
N LEU A 257 -0.08 22.01 -8.35
CA LEU A 257 -0.27 20.59 -8.05
C LEU A 257 -0.76 20.36 -6.61
N PHE A 258 -0.72 21.35 -5.72
CA PHE A 258 -1.09 21.19 -4.33
C PHE A 258 -2.41 21.89 -3.96
N SER A 259 -3.02 22.64 -4.88
CA SER A 259 -4.10 23.59 -4.54
C SER A 259 -5.38 22.95 -4.03
N ASP A 260 -5.71 21.75 -4.54
CA ASP A 260 -6.85 20.92 -4.14
C ASP A 260 -6.60 20.14 -2.84
N VAL A 261 -5.35 20.08 -2.37
CA VAL A 261 -4.92 19.33 -1.18
C VAL A 261 -4.16 20.21 -0.18
N GLY A 262 -4.64 21.43 0.07
CA GLY A 262 -4.14 22.31 1.15
C GLY A 262 -3.01 23.28 0.78
N GLY A 263 -2.55 23.26 -0.48
CA GLY A 263 -1.60 24.21 -1.05
C GLY A 263 -0.14 23.96 -0.66
N ALA A 264 0.78 24.37 -1.54
CA ALA A 264 2.22 24.05 -1.41
C ALA A 264 2.85 24.50 -0.08
N ALA A 265 2.34 25.56 0.55
CA ALA A 265 2.84 26.02 1.86
C ALA A 265 2.61 25.00 2.98
N ALA A 266 1.46 24.30 2.99
CA ALA A 266 1.18 23.27 3.98
C ALA A 266 2.08 22.04 3.78
N TRP A 267 2.30 21.65 2.53
CA TRP A 267 3.21 20.56 2.17
C TRP A 267 4.67 20.86 2.48
N LYS A 268 5.13 22.10 2.30
CA LYS A 268 6.46 22.54 2.77
C LYS A 268 6.61 22.34 4.29
N ARG A 269 5.58 22.66 5.07
CA ARG A 269 5.59 22.43 6.53
C ARG A 269 5.61 20.94 6.89
N LEU A 270 4.81 20.11 6.21
CA LEU A 270 4.82 18.66 6.39
C LEU A 270 6.22 18.09 6.14
N ARG A 271 6.80 18.41 4.97
CA ARG A 271 8.16 17.97 4.58
C ARG A 271 9.20 18.33 5.64
N SER A 272 9.21 19.57 6.11
CA SER A 272 10.13 20.00 7.19
C SER A 272 9.84 19.35 8.54
N GLY A 273 8.58 18.97 8.81
CA GLY A 273 8.20 18.24 10.02
C GLY A 273 8.79 16.84 10.03
N LEU A 274 8.65 16.11 8.92
CA LEU A 274 9.10 14.73 8.80
C LEU A 274 10.64 14.59 8.80
N GLN A 275 11.36 15.62 8.37
CA GLN A 275 12.84 15.65 8.44
C GLN A 275 13.39 15.83 9.86
N ARG A 276 12.55 16.21 10.83
CA ARG A 276 12.95 16.41 12.24
C ARG A 276 12.56 15.26 13.16
N ALA A 277 11.66 14.39 12.71
CA ALA A 277 11.20 13.21 13.43
C ALA A 277 12.20 12.06 13.25
#